data_AF-A0A5B0CPH2-F1
#
_entry.id   AF-A0A5B0CPH2-F1
#
_cell.length_a   1.000
_cell.length_b   1.000
_cell.length_c   1.000
_cell.angle_alpha   90.00
_cell.angle_beta   90.00
_cell.angle_gamma   90.00
#
_symmetry.space_group_name_H-M   'P 1'
#
loop_
_entity.id
_entity.type
_entity.pdbx_description
1 polymer ?
#
loop_
_entity_poly.entity_id
_entity_poly.type
_entity_poly.pdbx_seq_one_letter_code
_entity_poly.pdbx_strand_id
1 'polypeptide(L)' 'MKKIRAIFIGDVRFDQCPVFELNNETNYFEMLIDKEMRYEKEVVEEDDDFLVFEIEKDIATLIEQ' A
#
# COMPACT_ATOMS: atom_id res chain seq x y z
N MET A 1 0.29 -16.74 2.64
CA MET A 1 1.04 -15.84 3.53
C MET A 1 0.28 -14.53 3.55
N LYS A 2 -0.06 -14.03 4.75
CA LYS A 2 -0.83 -12.80 4.92
C LYS A 2 0.05 -11.60 4.55
N LYS A 3 -0.45 -10.69 3.73
CA LYS A 3 0.26 -9.47 3.31
C LYS A 3 -0.64 -8.27 3.50
N ILE A 4 -0.05 -7.10 3.73
CA ILE A 4 -0.75 -5.82 3.72
C ILE A 4 -0.26 -5.02 2.52
N ARG A 5 -1.20 -4.47 1.76
CA ARG A 5 -0.89 -3.62 0.60
C ARG A 5 -1.67 -2.33 0.68
N ALA A 6 -1.13 -1.28 0.08
CA ALA A 6 -1.81 0.01 -0.03
C ALA A 6 -1.85 0.46 -1.49
N ILE A 7 -2.92 1.16 -1.86
CA ILE A 7 -3.04 1.84 -3.15
C ILE A 7 -3.10 3.33 -2.87
N PHE A 8 -2.19 4.09 -3.48
CA PHE A 8 -2.26 5.55 -3.41
C PHE A 8 -3.25 6.07 -4.46
N ILE A 9 -4.30 6.77 -4.01
CA ILE A 9 -5.36 7.31 -4.86
C ILE A 9 -5.24 8.83 -5.10
N GLY A 10 -4.30 9.49 -4.43
CA GLY A 10 -3.99 10.90 -4.67
C GLY A 10 -3.25 11.17 -6.00
N ASP A 11 -2.73 10.14 -6.66
CA ASP A 11 -2.06 10.30 -7.97
C ASP A 11 -3.07 10.35 -9.12
N VAL A 12 -3.19 11.52 -9.75
CA VAL A 12 -4.07 11.76 -10.90
C VAL A 12 -3.50 11.25 -12.24
N ARG A 13 -2.35 10.58 -12.22
CA ARG A 13 -1.75 9.95 -13.40
C ARG A 13 -2.46 8.63 -13.70
N PHE A 14 -3.46 8.71 -14.58
CA PHE A 14 -4.36 7.61 -14.97
C PHE A 14 -3.70 6.39 -15.65
N ASP A 15 -2.38 6.39 -15.87
CA ASP A 15 -1.68 5.32 -16.58
C ASP A 15 -1.10 4.24 -15.65
N GLN A 16 -1.02 4.50 -14.35
CA GLN A 16 -0.50 3.54 -13.36
C GLN A 16 -1.32 3.53 -12.08
N CYS A 17 -1.39 2.35 -11.45
CA CYS A 17 -1.96 2.16 -10.12
C CYS A 17 -0.81 1.93 -9.14
N PRO A 18 -0.42 2.91 -8.31
CA PRO A 18 0.66 2.75 -7.35
C PRO A 18 0.29 1.76 -6.26
N VAL A 19 0.87 0.55 -6.31
CA VAL A 19 0.65 -0.49 -5.30
C VAL A 19 1.88 -0.63 -4.44
N PHE A 20 1.68 -0.52 -3.13
CA PHE A 20 2.70 -0.68 -2.10
C PHE A 20 2.45 -1.94 -1.29
N GLU A 21 3.50 -2.58 -0.79
CA GLU A 21 3.42 -3.74 0.12
C GLU A 21 4.19 -3.42 1.40
N LEU A 22 3.58 -3.73 2.55
CA LEU A 22 4.22 -3.50 3.86
C LEU A 22 5.39 -4.48 4.04
N ASN A 23 6.58 -3.93 4.21
CA ASN A 23 7.75 -4.65 4.67
C ASN A 23 7.79 -4.61 6.21
N ASN A 24 7.50 -5.73 6.85
CA ASN A 24 7.47 -5.83 8.33
C ASN A 24 8.86 -5.71 8.97
N GLU A 25 9.95 -5.86 8.23
CA GLU A 25 11.31 -5.70 8.76
C GLU A 25 11.72 -4.24 8.86
N THR A 26 11.30 -3.43 7.89
CA THR A 26 11.66 -2.00 7.81
C THR A 26 10.55 -1.08 8.28
N ASN A 27 9.31 -1.57 8.38
CA ASN A 27 8.10 -0.81 8.69
C ASN A 27 7.75 0.27 7.65
N TYR A 28 8.12 0.01 6.38
CA TYR A 28 7.77 0.83 5.23
C TYR A 28 6.85 0.08 4.27
N PHE A 29 5.94 0.81 3.65
CA PHE A 29 5.25 0.41 2.44
C PHE A 29 6.15 0.68 1.24
N GLU A 30 6.63 -0.37 0.58
CA GLU A 30 7.50 -0.29 -0.59
C GLU A 30 6.67 -0.51 -1.87
N MET A 31 6.82 0.34 -2.87
CA MET A 31 6.12 0.16 -4.14
C MET A 31 6.59 -1.13 -4.81
N LEU A 32 5.65 -1.89 -5.38
CA LEU A 32 5.98 -3.17 -6.01
C LEU A 32 6.85 -3.03 -7.27
N ILE A 33 6.68 -1.93 -8.01
CA ILE A 33 7.39 -1.71 -9.29
C ILE A 33 8.67 -0.88 -9.12
N ASP A 34 8.75 -0.05 -8.07
CA ASP A 34 9.90 0.80 -7.77
C ASP A 34 10.14 0.91 -6.27
N LYS A 35 11.05 0.11 -5.73
CA LYS A 35 11.32 0.07 -4.29
C LYS A 35 11.97 1.33 -3.73
N GLU A 36 12.46 2.24 -4.58
CA GLU A 36 12.93 3.56 -4.12
C GLU A 36 11.76 4.43 -3.68
N MET A 37 10.57 4.22 -4.26
CA MET A 37 9.33 4.85 -3.84
C MET A 37 8.70 4.08 -2.68
N ARG A 38 8.72 4.69 -1.50
CA ARG A 38 8.21 4.09 -0.26
C ARG A 38 7.67 5.12 0.72
N TYR A 39 6.76 4.69 1.58
CA TYR A 39 6.16 5.50 2.64
C TYR A 39 6.28 4.80 3.99
N GLU A 40 6.39 5.57 5.07
CA GLU A 40 6.31 5.02 6.42
C GLU A 40 4.91 4.45 6.67
N LYS A 41 4.84 3.38 7.47
CA LYS A 41 3.57 2.74 7.80
C LYS A 41 2.54 3.73 8.35
N GLU A 42 2.97 4.61 9.26
CA GLU A 42 2.10 5.63 9.89
C GLU A 42 1.50 6.59 8.85
N VAL A 43 2.30 7.05 7.89
CA VAL A 43 1.83 7.92 6.79
C VAL A 43 0.71 7.24 5.99
N VAL A 44 0.90 5.96 5.63
CA VAL A 44 -0.10 5.21 4.86
C VAL A 44 -1.36 4.91 5.69
N GLU A 45 -1.21 4.73 7.00
CA GLU A 45 -2.33 4.41 7.89
C GLU A 45 -3.17 5.64 8.26
N GLU A 46 -2.60 6.84 8.26
CA GLU A 46 -3.26 8.10 8.65
C GLU A 46 -3.77 8.96 7.48
N ASP A 47 -3.30 8.70 6.25
CA ASP A 47 -3.63 9.50 5.08
C ASP A 47 -4.79 8.88 4.26
N ASP A 48 -5.89 9.63 4.14
CA ASP A 48 -7.11 9.25 3.40
C ASP A 48 -6.86 9.04 1.89
N ASP A 49 -5.71 9.50 1.37
CA ASP A 49 -5.30 9.25 -0.02
C ASP A 49 -4.69 7.85 -0.20
N PHE A 50 -4.67 7.00 0.83
CA PHE A 50 -4.33 5.59 0.72
C PHE A 50 -5.53 4.68 0.99
N LEU A 51 -5.67 3.64 0.19
CA LEU A 51 -6.57 2.52 0.46
C LEU A 51 -5.74 1.32 0.90
N VAL A 52 -5.94 0.85 2.14
CA VAL A 52 -5.18 -0.26 2.71
C VAL A 52 -5.96 -1.58 2.62
N PHE A 53 -5.29 -2.64 2.19
CA PHE A 53 -5.87 -3.95 1.94
C PHE A 53 -5.10 -5.04 2.68
N GLU A 54 -5.86 -5.96 3.26
CA GLU A 54 -5.38 -7.27 3.67
C GLU A 54 -5.46 -8.25 2.49
N ILE A 55 -4.35 -8.90 2.18
CA ILE A 55 -4.25 -9.87 1.09
C ILE A 55 -4.08 -11.27 1.67
N GLU A 56 -5.03 -12.14 1.36
CA GLU A 56 -4.98 -13.56 1.67
C GLU A 56 -5.27 -14.40 0.41
N LYS A 57 -4.26 -15.16 -0.03
CA LYS A 57 -4.28 -15.89 -1.32
C LYS A 57 -4.54 -14.92 -2.47
N ASP A 58 -5.71 -15.02 -3.11
CA ASP A 58 -6.13 -14.19 -4.25
C ASP A 58 -7.27 -13.23 -3.87
N ILE A 59 -7.51 -13.03 -2.58
CA ILE A 59 -8.56 -12.14 -2.06
C ILE A 59 -7.90 -10.92 -1.43
N ALA A 60 -8.39 -9.74 -1.82
CA ALA A 60 -8.07 -8.46 -1.20
C ALA A 60 -9.29 -7.95 -0.42
N THR A 61 -9.10 -7.65 0.86
CA THR A 61 -10.12 -7.09 1.74
C THR A 61 -9.69 -5.70 2.16
N LEU A 62 -10.50 -4.68 1.86
CA LEU A 62 -10.25 -3.31 2.30
C LEU A 62 -10.32 -3.26 3.84
N ILE A 63 -9.35 -2.58 4.45
CA ILE A 63 -9.33 -2.28 5.89
C ILE A 63 -9.88 -0.86 6.03
N GLU A 64 -10.96 -0.69 6.80
CA GLU A 64 -11.45 0.64 7.16
C GLU A 64 -10.43 1.30 8.11
N GLN A 65 -10.04 2.53 7.77
CA GLN A 65 -9.09 3.36 8.53
C GLN A 65 -9.86 4.35 9.41
#